data_AF-A0A9E3UB61-F1
#
_entry.id   AF-A0A9E3UB61-F1
#
_cell.length_a   1.000
_cell.length_b   1.000
_cell.length_c   1.000
_cell.angle_alpha   90.00
_cell.angle_beta   90.00
_cell.angle_gamma   90.00
#
_symmetry.space_group_name_H-M   'P 1'
#
loop_
_entity.id
_entity.type
_entity.pdbx_description
1 polymer ?
#
loop_
_entity_poly.entity_id
_entity_poly.type
_entity_poly.pdbx_seq_one_letter_code
_entity_poly.pdbx_strand_id
1 'polypeptide(L)' 'MDPEVHQRYLDYRDRHGYFGRSGKLLGAAEFVALDAEHAELDAKGERRDDEEEARFAEVSKILFRD' A
#
# COMPACT_ATOMS: atom_id res chain seq x y z
N MET A 1 6.11 13.87 6.84
CA MET A 1 6.03 12.70 5.93
C MET A 1 7.36 12.60 5.24
N ASP A 2 7.93 11.40 5.17
CA ASP A 2 9.19 11.18 4.48
C ASP A 2 9.03 11.48 2.97
N PRO A 3 9.99 12.17 2.32
CA PRO A 3 9.93 12.44 0.89
C PRO A 3 9.75 11.19 0.02
N GLU A 4 10.33 10.05 0.41
CA GLU A 4 10.22 8.79 -0.34
C GLU A 4 8.80 8.21 -0.25
N VAL A 5 8.19 8.26 0.95
CA VAL A 5 6.79 7.84 1.15
C VAL A 5 5.86 8.76 0.37
N HIS A 6 6.17 10.06 0.31
CA HIS A 6 5.37 11.01 -0.47
C HIS A 6 5.45 10.72 -1.97
N GLN A 7 6.63 10.39 -2.49
CA GLN A 7 6.79 9.99 -3.88
C GLN A 7 6.00 8.71 -4.19
N ARG A 8 6.09 7.68 -3.35
CA ARG A 8 5.30 6.44 -3.50
C ARG A 8 3.79 6.71 -3.49
N TYR A 9 3.32 7.65 -2.68
CA TYR A 9 1.92 8.07 -2.68
C TYR A 9 1.50 8.74 -4.00
N LEU A 10 2.36 9.60 -4.57
CA LEU A 10 2.09 10.22 -5.87
C LEU A 10 2.02 9.17 -6.98
N ASP A 11 2.92 8.19 -6.97
CA ASP A 11 2.94 7.08 -7.93
C ASP A 11 1.69 6.19 -7.78
N TYR A 12 1.28 5.88 -6.55
CA TYR A 12 0.00 5.21 -6.25
C TYR A 12 -1.17 6.00 -6.83
N ARG A 13 -1.22 7.31 -6.59
CA ARG A 13 -2.31 8.15 -7.05
C ARG A 13 -2.37 8.22 -8.57
N ASP A 14 -1.23 8.25 -9.24
CA ASP A 14 -1.15 8.23 -10.70
C ASP A 14 -1.63 6.88 -11.28
N ARG A 15 -1.19 5.76 -10.70
CA ARG A 15 -1.59 4.40 -11.12
C ARG A 15 -3.06 4.08 -10.88
N HIS A 16 -3.63 4.59 -9.80
CA HIS A 16 -5.01 4.30 -9.39
C HIS A 16 -6.02 5.38 -9.81
N GLY A 17 -5.55 6.61 -10.06
CA GLY A 17 -6.38 7.78 -10.38
C GLY A 17 -6.72 7.97 -11.86
N TYR A 18 -6.35 7.04 -12.74
CA TYR A 18 -6.60 7.19 -14.18
C TYR A 18 -8.09 7.39 -14.49
N PHE A 19 -8.40 8.47 -15.22
CA PHE A 19 -9.75 8.96 -15.51
C PHE A 19 -10.68 7.85 -16.02
N GLY A 20 -11.71 7.52 -15.24
CA GLY A 20 -12.80 6.62 -15.66
C GLY A 20 -13.16 5.49 -14.70
N ARG A 21 -12.39 5.26 -13.62
CA ARG A 21 -12.74 4.26 -12.59
C ARG A 21 -13.11 4.92 -11.26
N SER A 22 -14.33 4.66 -10.81
CA SER A 22 -14.96 5.13 -9.57
C SER A 22 -14.52 4.34 -8.33
N GLY A 23 -13.22 4.09 -8.19
CA GLY A 23 -12.66 3.54 -6.94
C GLY A 23 -12.35 4.67 -5.95
N LYS A 24 -12.68 4.50 -4.67
CA LYS A 24 -12.22 5.42 -3.62
C LYS A 24 -10.69 5.32 -3.55
N LEU A 25 -9.99 6.39 -3.95
CA LEU A 25 -8.54 6.51 -3.73
C LEU A 25 -8.25 6.69 -2.24
N LEU A 26 -7.16 6.11 -1.78
CA LEU A 26 -6.64 6.38 -0.45
C LEU A 26 -6.19 7.84 -0.36
N GLY A 27 -6.52 8.48 0.77
CA GLY A 27 -5.87 9.72 1.18
C GLY A 27 -4.41 9.47 1.55
N ALA A 28 -3.60 10.53 1.60
CA ALA A 28 -2.18 10.44 1.94
C ALA A 28 -1.96 9.77 3.32
N ALA A 29 -2.80 10.05 4.32
CA ALA A 29 -2.68 9.46 5.64
C ALA A 29 -2.99 7.95 5.65
N GLU A 30 -4.02 7.52 4.92
CA GLU A 30 -4.38 6.11 4.76
C GLU A 30 -3.27 5.35 4.03
N PHE A 31 -2.68 5.98 2.99
CA PHE A 31 -1.53 5.41 2.28
C PHE A 31 -0.31 5.24 3.18
N VAL A 32 0.06 6.25 3.98
CA VAL A 32 1.21 6.17 4.90
C VAL A 32 1.04 5.01 5.89
N ALA A 33 -0.16 4.84 6.43
CA ALA A 33 -0.43 3.76 7.38
C ALA A 33 -0.26 2.38 6.73
N LEU A 34 -0.83 2.19 5.54
CA LEU A 34 -0.73 0.94 4.79
C LEU A 34 0.68 0.67 4.26
N ASP A 35 1.41 1.69 3.83
CA ASP A 35 2.80 1.57 3.38
C ASP A 35 3.73 1.18 4.54
N ALA A 36 3.49 1.71 5.74
CA ALA A 36 4.19 1.29 6.95
C ALA A 36 3.87 -0.16 7.33
N GLU A 37 2.58 -0.53 7.33
CA GLU A 37 2.13 -1.91 7.60
C GLU A 37 2.73 -2.89 6.59
N HIS A 38 2.73 -2.53 5.30
CA HIS A 38 3.36 -3.34 4.25
C HIS A 38 4.85 -3.51 4.49
N ALA A 39 5.57 -2.45 4.86
CA ALA A 39 7.01 -2.51 5.13
C ALA A 39 7.32 -3.36 6.37
N GLU A 40 6.50 -3.30 7.42
CA GLU A 40 6.64 -4.15 8.60
C GLU A 40 6.43 -5.63 8.28
N LEU A 41 5.41 -5.94 7.48
CA LEU A 41 5.13 -7.30 7.02
C LEU A 41 6.19 -7.81 6.03
N ASP A 42 6.68 -6.96 5.13
CA ASP A 42 7.76 -7.30 4.21
C ASP A 42 9.06 -7.61 4.96
N ALA A 43 9.39 -6.82 5.99
CA ALA A 43 10.55 -7.04 6.84
C ALA A 43 10.48 -8.34 7.67
N LYS A 44 9.28 -8.87 7.92
CA LYS A 44 9.09 -10.19 8.54
C LYS A 44 9.42 -11.33 7.56
N GLY A 45 9.11 -11.17 6.27
CA GLY A 45 9.37 -12.17 5.22
C GLY A 45 8.74 -13.52 5.56
N GLU A 46 9.53 -14.60 5.48
CA GLU A 46 9.07 -15.97 5.77
C GLU A 46 8.68 -16.23 7.24
N ARG A 47 8.91 -15.26 8.14
CA ARG A 47 8.48 -15.35 9.54
C ARG A 47 7.04 -14.90 9.76
N ARG A 48 6.36 -14.45 8.71
CA ARG A 48 4.94 -14.13 8.77
C ARG A 48 4.14 -15.39 9.08
N ASP A 49 3.16 -15.26 9.96
CA ASP A 49 2.14 -16.28 10.14
C ASP A 49 1.08 -16.23 9.01
N ASP A 50 0.15 -17.18 9.02
CA ASP A 50 -0.89 -17.29 7.99
C ASP A 50 -1.80 -16.06 7.92
N GLU A 51 -2.03 -15.38 9.06
CA GLU A 51 -2.86 -14.16 9.14
C GLU A 51 -2.09 -12.95 8.60
N GLU A 52 -0.82 -12.82 8.97
CA GLU A 52 0.10 -11.80 8.49
C GLU A 52 0.38 -11.91 7.00
N GLU A 53 0.48 -13.13 6.46
CA GLU A 53 0.63 -13.37 5.02
C GLU A 53 -0.64 -12.98 4.26
N ALA A 54 -1.82 -13.33 4.78
CA ALA A 54 -3.09 -12.90 4.20
C ALA A 54 -3.23 -11.37 4.23
N ARG A 55 -2.80 -10.73 5.32
CA ARG A 55 -2.81 -9.28 5.46
C ARG A 55 -1.82 -8.62 4.52
N PHE A 56 -0.61 -9.17 4.39
CA PHE A 56 0.39 -8.70 3.43
C PHE A 56 -0.18 -8.71 2.02
N ALA A 57 -0.78 -9.82 1.60
CA ALA A 57 -1.42 -9.94 0.29
C ALA A 57 -2.57 -8.94 0.09
N GLU A 58 -3.38 -8.66 1.11
CA GLU A 58 -4.44 -7.65 1.05
C GLU A 58 -3.85 -6.24 0.86
N VAL A 59 -2.85 -5.87 1.66
CA VAL A 59 -2.23 -4.54 1.61
C VAL A 59 -1.47 -4.35 0.29
N SER A 60 -0.76 -5.37 -0.20
CA SER A 60 -0.09 -5.31 -1.51
C SER A 60 -1.06 -5.08 -2.66
N LYS A 61 -2.24 -5.73 -2.65
CA LYS A 61 -3.31 -5.51 -3.65
C LYS A 61 -3.80 -4.06 -3.63
N ILE A 62 -3.97 -3.49 -2.45
CA ILE A 62 -4.45 -2.12 -2.28
C ILE A 62 -3.42 -1.10 -2.79
N LEU A 63 -2.13 -1.29 -2.47
CA LEU A 63 -1.06 -0.32 -2.75
C LEU A 63 -0.46 -0.44 -4.15
N PHE A 64 -0.32 -1.67 -4.67
CA PHE A 64 0.43 -1.93 -5.90
C PHE A 64 -0.41 -2.45 -7.06
N ARG A 65 -1.68 -2.80 -6.82
CA ARG A 65 -2.63 -3.30 -7.83
C ARG A 65 -2.08 -4.53 -8.55
N ASP A 66 -1.82 -5.59 -7.79
CA ASP A 66 -1.57 -6.96 -8.30
C ASP A 66 -2.83 -7.82 -8.15
#